data_AF-A0A0G4PN70-F1
#
_entry.id   AF-A0A0G4PN70-F1
#
_cell.length_a   1.000
_cell.length_b   1.000
_cell.length_c   1.000
_cell.angle_alpha   90.00
_cell.angle_beta   90.00
_cell.angle_gamma   90.00
#
_symmetry.space_group_name_H-M   'P 1'
#
loop_
_entity.id
_entity.type
_entity.pdbx_description
1 polymer ?
#
loop_
_entity_poly.entity_id
_entity_poly.type
_entity_poly.pdbx_seq_one_letter_code
_entity_poly.pdbx_strand_id
1 'polypeptide(L)'
;MRVFNFLAWLPVVLANPLVQKRTTACNNSPDLCSKSYGAITHLGAHDSPFVSDSGTGSSLAANQYYDTPTQLSAGVRLVTAQVHKSNSQWRLCHTSCDLLDAGLLSDWLADIKTWLDDNPNEVRRKIVVTILLVNSDSATASDLNTEFTTANITDYAYEPTTQGTAPTTWPTLQTMIDDGKRLVVFVADLDTSTSYTYLMSEWSYVWENPYDVTSASNFTCEVDRPSTYKDNSASALSANLLPLMNHFLYSNTLALLDVEYPNSSYVSTTNAASGGTGNLGTAATTCKKAWSGRQPTYILVDFFNRGPAIDTVDNLNNVTNAVGRTSVSTSASSTSDASSTSNVFKALIELAASAKSGTSVSMGNWIWTGGNWGNLLGGGISFN
;
A
#
# COMPACT_ATOMS: atom_id res chain seq x y z
N MET A 1 22.84 83.08 -9.37
CA MET A 1 22.84 81.80 -8.62
C MET A 1 22.82 80.66 -9.64
N ARG A 2 23.94 79.93 -9.79
CA ARG A 2 24.04 78.76 -10.68
C ARG A 2 23.88 77.51 -9.82
N VAL A 3 22.85 76.72 -10.07
CA VAL A 3 22.54 75.48 -9.33
C VAL A 3 23.27 74.33 -10.03
N PHE A 4 24.18 73.67 -9.30
CA PHE A 4 24.84 72.44 -9.75
C PHE A 4 23.94 71.24 -9.40
N ASN A 5 23.47 70.52 -10.43
CA ASN A 5 22.80 69.22 -10.25
C ASN A 5 23.87 68.13 -10.13
N PHE A 6 23.99 67.54 -8.94
CA PHE A 6 24.72 66.30 -8.73
C PHE A 6 23.81 65.12 -9.09
N LEU A 7 24.11 64.40 -10.18
CA LEU A 7 23.54 63.08 -10.42
C LEU A 7 24.25 62.06 -9.51
N ALA A 8 23.54 61.53 -8.53
CA ALA A 8 23.97 60.39 -7.74
C ALA A 8 23.86 59.10 -8.58
N TRP A 9 24.99 58.43 -8.80
CA TRP A 9 25.03 57.09 -9.39
C TRP A 9 24.75 56.06 -8.28
N LEU A 10 23.60 55.39 -8.35
CA LEU A 10 23.30 54.23 -7.51
C LEU A 10 24.06 52.99 -8.03
N PRO A 11 24.72 52.20 -7.16
CA PRO A 11 25.37 50.97 -7.57
C PRO A 11 24.31 49.92 -7.91
N VAL A 12 24.35 49.41 -9.15
CA VAL A 12 23.57 48.26 -9.57
C VAL A 12 24.16 47.02 -8.91
N VAL A 13 23.49 46.52 -7.87
CA VAL A 13 23.80 45.21 -7.29
C VAL A 13 23.27 44.16 -8.25
N LEU A 14 24.17 43.54 -9.03
CA LEU A 14 23.86 42.34 -9.81
C LEU A 14 23.60 41.19 -8.82
N ALA A 15 22.34 40.94 -8.52
CA ALA A 15 21.92 39.72 -7.85
C ALA A 15 22.15 38.56 -8.82
N ASN A 16 23.21 37.77 -8.59
CA ASN A 16 23.32 36.46 -9.24
C ASN A 16 22.17 35.60 -8.71
N PRO A 17 21.18 35.19 -9.53
CA PRO A 17 20.24 34.20 -9.07
C PRO A 17 21.04 32.93 -8.78
N LEU A 18 20.99 32.48 -7.52
CA LEU A 18 21.42 31.14 -7.17
C LEU A 18 20.54 30.18 -7.99
N VAL A 19 21.06 29.71 -9.13
CA VAL A 19 20.48 28.58 -9.84
C VAL A 19 20.73 27.38 -8.95
N GLN A 20 19.82 27.16 -8.01
CA GLN A 20 19.77 25.94 -7.23
C GLN A 20 19.55 24.82 -8.25
N LYS A 21 20.63 24.10 -8.61
CA LYS A 21 20.53 22.86 -9.38
C LYS A 21 19.57 21.96 -8.61
N ARG A 22 18.32 21.90 -9.05
CA ARG A 22 17.31 21.01 -8.47
C ARG A 22 17.80 19.61 -8.76
N THR A 23 18.27 18.92 -7.72
CA THR A 23 18.75 17.55 -7.82
C THR A 23 17.56 16.65 -8.12
N THR A 24 17.68 15.84 -9.17
CA THR A 24 16.70 14.83 -9.53
C THR A 24 16.53 13.88 -8.34
N ALA A 25 15.28 13.65 -7.90
CA ALA A 25 14.96 12.73 -6.83
C ALA A 25 14.37 11.43 -7.38
N CYS A 26 14.83 10.29 -6.85
CA CYS A 26 14.28 8.98 -7.14
C CYS A 26 13.48 8.51 -5.93
N ASN A 27 12.20 8.16 -6.11
CA ASN A 27 11.31 7.82 -4.98
C ASN A 27 11.39 8.84 -3.82
N ASN A 28 11.22 10.11 -4.17
CA ASN A 28 11.20 11.25 -3.24
C ASN A 28 12.56 11.65 -2.61
N SER A 29 13.70 11.05 -2.95
CA SER A 29 15.01 11.57 -2.52
C SER A 29 16.13 11.36 -3.55
N PRO A 30 17.03 12.35 -3.78
CA PRO A 30 18.24 12.16 -4.58
C PRO A 30 19.15 11.05 -4.05
N ASP A 31 19.14 10.82 -2.74
CA ASP A 31 20.01 9.84 -2.07
C ASP A 31 19.63 8.39 -2.39
N LEU A 32 18.47 8.16 -3.01
CA LEU A 32 18.01 6.84 -3.41
C LEU A 32 18.36 6.50 -4.86
N CYS A 33 18.73 7.48 -5.69
CA CYS A 33 18.93 7.25 -7.13
C CYS A 33 20.01 6.21 -7.44
N SER A 34 21.14 6.27 -6.74
CA SER A 34 22.27 5.34 -6.95
C SER A 34 22.14 4.03 -6.16
N LYS A 35 21.10 3.88 -5.32
CA LYS A 35 20.90 2.65 -4.55
C LYS A 35 20.28 1.58 -5.43
N SER A 36 20.77 0.34 -5.26
CA SER A 36 20.11 -0.86 -5.80
C SER A 36 18.68 -0.94 -5.27
N TYR A 37 17.72 -1.29 -6.12
CA TYR A 37 16.29 -1.37 -5.77
C TYR A 37 16.06 -2.21 -4.52
N GLY A 38 16.63 -3.42 -4.47
CA GLY A 38 16.50 -4.29 -3.30
C GLY A 38 17.15 -3.74 -2.03
N ALA A 39 18.04 -2.75 -2.10
CA ALA A 39 18.67 -2.14 -0.93
C ALA A 39 17.82 -1.04 -0.26
N ILE A 40 16.72 -0.64 -0.90
CA ILE A 40 15.83 0.43 -0.43
C ILE A 40 14.65 -0.19 0.32
N THR A 41 14.25 0.41 1.44
CA THR A 41 12.98 0.09 2.07
C THR A 41 11.86 0.88 1.41
N HIS A 42 10.79 0.22 0.99
CA HIS A 42 9.63 0.80 0.37
C HIS A 42 8.44 0.68 1.32
N LEU A 43 7.73 1.79 1.55
CA LEU A 43 6.45 1.76 2.24
C LEU A 43 5.42 1.06 1.34
N GLY A 44 4.75 0.07 1.90
CA GLY A 44 3.66 -0.66 1.27
C GLY A 44 2.32 -0.30 1.89
N ALA A 45 1.31 -0.13 1.03
CA ALA A 45 -0.08 -0.07 1.45
C ALA A 45 -0.73 -1.44 1.25
N HIS A 46 -1.08 -2.10 2.35
CA HIS A 46 -1.78 -3.38 2.33
C HIS A 46 -3.14 -3.19 1.68
N ASP A 47 -3.45 -4.03 0.70
CA ASP A 47 -4.78 -4.10 0.12
C ASP A 47 -5.26 -2.71 -0.35
N SER A 48 -4.37 -2.10 -1.14
CA SER A 48 -4.42 -0.72 -1.60
C SER A 48 -5.75 -0.26 -2.20
N PRO A 49 -6.47 -1.03 -3.03
CA PRO A 49 -7.74 -0.59 -3.62
C PRO A 49 -8.93 -0.67 -2.63
N PHE A 50 -8.77 -1.32 -1.48
CA PHE A 50 -9.85 -1.56 -0.53
C PHE A 50 -9.97 -0.38 0.45
N VAL A 51 -10.75 0.62 0.05
CA VAL A 51 -10.85 1.91 0.76
C VAL A 51 -12.10 2.03 1.63
N SER A 52 -11.94 2.67 2.79
CA SER A 52 -13.03 3.04 3.70
C SER A 52 -13.44 4.48 3.43
N ASP A 53 -14.49 4.66 2.61
CA ASP A 53 -15.03 5.97 2.27
C ASP A 53 -16.56 5.95 2.24
N SER A 54 -17.17 7.09 1.89
CA SER A 54 -18.62 7.19 1.78
C SER A 54 -19.22 6.32 0.67
N GLY A 55 -18.46 6.03 -0.39
CA GLY A 55 -18.87 5.17 -1.50
C GLY A 55 -18.91 3.69 -1.11
N THR A 56 -18.00 3.25 -0.23
CA THR A 56 -17.96 1.88 0.32
C THR A 56 -18.76 1.71 1.62
N GLY A 57 -19.50 2.75 2.03
CA GLY A 57 -20.28 2.73 3.28
C GLY A 57 -19.40 2.67 4.53
N SER A 58 -18.14 3.10 4.45
CA SER A 58 -17.14 2.98 5.51
C SER A 58 -16.92 1.52 5.93
N SER A 59 -16.69 0.64 4.94
CA SER A 59 -16.50 -0.79 5.15
C SER A 59 -15.45 -1.08 6.23
N LEU A 60 -15.77 -2.01 7.13
CA LEU A 60 -14.82 -2.52 8.12
C LEU A 60 -13.75 -3.41 7.51
N ALA A 61 -14.00 -3.98 6.33
CA ALA A 61 -13.04 -4.80 5.58
C ALA A 61 -12.04 -3.95 4.78
N ALA A 62 -12.15 -2.63 4.83
CA ALA A 62 -11.22 -1.76 4.12
C ALA A 62 -9.88 -1.62 4.85
N ASN A 63 -8.81 -1.51 4.08
CA ASN A 63 -7.43 -1.43 4.57
C ASN A 63 -6.86 -0.01 4.46
N GLN A 64 -7.44 0.86 3.64
CA GLN A 64 -6.92 2.21 3.40
C GLN A 64 -8.03 3.28 3.46
N TYR A 65 -7.65 4.55 3.65
CA TYR A 65 -8.58 5.69 3.59
C TYR A 65 -8.49 6.51 2.29
N TYR A 66 -7.49 6.22 1.46
CA TYR A 66 -7.23 6.96 0.23
C TYR A 66 -7.04 5.98 -0.90
N ASP A 67 -7.41 6.39 -2.12
CA ASP A 67 -7.18 5.60 -3.32
C ASP A 67 -5.68 5.36 -3.59
N THR A 68 -5.39 4.41 -4.48
CA THR A 68 -4.03 4.00 -4.82
C THR A 68 -3.19 5.14 -5.43
N PRO A 69 -3.68 5.97 -6.37
CA PRO A 69 -2.93 7.14 -6.84
C PRO A 69 -2.54 8.13 -5.73
N THR A 70 -3.41 8.34 -4.73
CA THR A 70 -3.13 9.19 -3.58
C THR A 70 -2.09 8.56 -2.66
N GLN A 71 -2.17 7.25 -2.40
CA GLN A 71 -1.14 6.50 -1.66
C GLN A 71 0.24 6.67 -2.32
N LEU A 72 0.33 6.45 -3.63
CA LEU A 72 1.56 6.59 -4.41
C LEU A 72 2.09 8.04 -4.35
N SER A 73 1.20 9.03 -4.47
CA SER A 73 1.54 10.45 -4.35
C SER A 73 2.09 10.82 -2.98
N ALA A 74 1.62 10.16 -1.92
CA ALA A 74 2.05 10.40 -0.54
C ALA A 74 3.37 9.70 -0.16
N GLY A 75 3.91 8.84 -1.03
CA GLY A 75 5.22 8.20 -0.84
C GLY A 75 5.18 6.68 -0.72
N VAL A 76 4.01 6.04 -0.82
CA VAL A 76 3.89 4.59 -0.95
C VAL A 76 4.55 4.13 -2.25
N ARG A 77 5.29 3.02 -2.21
CA ARG A 77 6.02 2.45 -3.37
C ARG A 77 5.83 0.94 -3.55
N LEU A 78 5.08 0.31 -2.66
CA LEU A 78 4.48 -1.00 -2.84
C LEU A 78 2.96 -0.86 -2.68
N VAL A 79 2.21 -1.34 -3.66
CA VAL A 79 0.75 -1.44 -3.59
C VAL A 79 0.37 -2.88 -3.78
N THR A 80 -0.53 -3.38 -2.93
CA THR A 80 -0.95 -4.79 -2.96
C THR A 80 -2.45 -4.89 -3.19
N ALA A 81 -2.88 -5.98 -3.81
CA ALA A 81 -4.30 -6.27 -4.00
C ALA A 81 -4.53 -7.78 -4.13
N GLN A 82 -5.75 -8.22 -3.81
CA GLN A 82 -6.20 -9.59 -4.00
C GLN A 82 -6.97 -9.72 -5.31
N VAL A 83 -6.66 -10.73 -6.11
CA VAL A 83 -7.28 -11.00 -7.41
C VAL A 83 -8.21 -12.20 -7.30
N HIS A 84 -9.46 -11.99 -7.65
CA HIS A 84 -10.50 -13.01 -7.69
C HIS A 84 -11.19 -13.05 -9.05
N LYS A 85 -11.73 -14.22 -9.42
CA LYS A 85 -12.52 -14.40 -10.63
C LYS A 85 -14.00 -14.31 -10.28
N SER A 86 -14.67 -13.27 -10.77
CA SER A 86 -16.12 -13.11 -10.59
C SER A 86 -16.78 -12.73 -11.91
N ASN A 87 -17.89 -13.39 -12.24
CA ASN A 87 -18.63 -13.19 -13.50
C ASN A 87 -17.75 -13.23 -14.76
N SER A 88 -16.76 -14.13 -14.78
CA SER A 88 -15.76 -14.27 -15.86
C SER A 88 -14.79 -13.09 -16.03
N GLN A 89 -14.72 -12.18 -15.06
CA GLN A 89 -13.77 -11.06 -15.02
C GLN A 89 -12.81 -11.20 -13.84
N TRP A 90 -11.58 -10.73 -14.01
CA TRP A 90 -10.62 -10.62 -12.91
C TRP A 90 -10.86 -9.31 -12.17
N ARG A 91 -11.22 -9.44 -10.89
CA ARG A 91 -11.65 -8.34 -10.04
C ARG A 91 -10.78 -8.25 -8.80
N LEU A 92 -10.76 -7.07 -8.21
CA LEU A 92 -10.09 -6.80 -6.95
C LEU A 92 -11.08 -6.96 -5.82
N CYS A 93 -11.01 -8.07 -5.11
CA CYS A 93 -11.98 -8.42 -4.07
C CYS A 93 -11.27 -8.78 -2.77
N HIS A 94 -11.69 -8.19 -1.64
CA HIS A 94 -11.09 -8.50 -0.34
C HIS A 94 -11.68 -9.82 0.15
N THR A 95 -10.94 -10.92 0.06
CA THR A 95 -11.40 -12.30 0.33
C THR A 95 -12.49 -12.83 -0.63
N SER A 96 -13.52 -12.02 -0.93
CA SER A 96 -14.59 -12.30 -1.88
C SER A 96 -15.25 -11.01 -2.34
N CYS A 97 -15.86 -11.02 -3.53
CA CYS A 97 -16.47 -9.81 -4.09
C CYS A 97 -17.77 -9.39 -3.38
N ASP A 98 -18.36 -10.29 -2.59
CA ASP A 98 -19.52 -9.97 -1.75
C ASP A 98 -19.11 -9.15 -0.50
N LEU A 99 -17.86 -9.29 -0.04
CA LEU A 99 -17.36 -8.57 1.13
C LEU A 99 -16.95 -7.14 0.78
N LEU A 100 -16.08 -6.99 -0.22
CA LEU A 100 -15.68 -5.69 -0.75
C LEU A 100 -15.08 -5.88 -2.15
N ASP A 101 -15.75 -5.32 -3.16
CA ASP A 101 -15.33 -5.32 -4.55
C ASP A 101 -14.84 -3.93 -4.94
N ALA A 102 -13.56 -3.82 -5.28
CA ALA A 102 -12.90 -2.58 -5.64
C ALA A 102 -12.78 -2.37 -7.17
N GLY A 103 -13.46 -3.19 -7.99
CA GLY A 103 -13.49 -3.02 -9.44
C GLY A 103 -12.71 -4.07 -10.23
N LEU A 104 -12.51 -3.80 -11.51
CA LEU A 104 -11.71 -4.63 -12.40
C LEU A 104 -10.22 -4.46 -12.09
N LEU A 105 -9.44 -5.55 -12.22
CA LEU A 105 -7.98 -5.49 -12.11
C LEU A 105 -7.40 -4.52 -13.16
N SER A 106 -7.88 -4.58 -14.40
CA SER A 106 -7.45 -3.68 -15.49
C SER A 106 -7.71 -2.20 -15.22
N ASP A 107 -8.83 -1.84 -14.60
CA ASP A 107 -9.13 -0.44 -14.26
C ASP A 107 -8.15 0.10 -13.21
N TRP A 108 -7.89 -0.67 -12.15
CA TRP A 108 -6.93 -0.28 -11.12
C TRP A 108 -5.49 -0.18 -11.66
N LEU A 109 -5.10 -1.09 -12.55
CA LEU A 109 -3.82 -0.99 -13.26
C LEU A 109 -3.77 0.25 -14.15
N ALA A 110 -4.88 0.63 -14.79
CA ALA A 110 -4.97 1.85 -15.61
C ALA A 110 -4.84 3.13 -14.77
N ASP A 111 -5.36 3.14 -13.53
CA ASP A 111 -5.16 4.25 -12.59
C ASP A 111 -3.68 4.40 -12.21
N ILE A 112 -2.99 3.28 -11.93
CA ILE A 112 -1.54 3.30 -11.66
C ILE A 112 -0.76 3.75 -12.89
N LYS A 113 -1.14 3.28 -14.08
CA LYS A 113 -0.56 3.69 -15.37
C LYS A 113 -0.69 5.20 -15.56
N THR A 114 -1.89 5.74 -15.39
CA THR A 114 -2.17 7.17 -15.49
C THR A 114 -1.30 7.96 -14.51
N TRP A 115 -1.20 7.49 -13.26
CA TRP A 115 -0.34 8.12 -12.27
C TRP A 115 1.15 8.07 -12.65
N LEU A 116 1.64 6.96 -13.22
CA LEU A 116 3.02 6.86 -13.72
C LEU A 116 3.29 7.77 -14.92
N ASP A 117 2.30 8.00 -15.78
CA ASP A 117 2.39 8.92 -16.92
C ASP A 117 2.45 10.38 -16.47
N ASP A 118 1.61 10.75 -15.48
CA ASP A 118 1.58 12.09 -14.88
C ASP A 118 2.82 12.38 -14.01
N ASN A 119 3.61 11.36 -13.72
CA ASN A 119 4.93 11.47 -13.10
C ASN A 119 6.02 11.02 -14.08
N PRO A 120 6.20 11.74 -15.21
CA PRO A 120 7.16 11.34 -16.24
C PRO A 120 8.59 11.49 -15.74
N ASN A 121 9.52 10.82 -16.42
CA ASN A 121 10.96 10.85 -16.16
C ASN A 121 11.63 12.24 -16.35
N GLU A 122 10.85 13.30 -16.46
CA GLU A 122 11.36 14.67 -16.46
C GLU A 122 11.91 15.02 -15.08
N VAL A 123 13.10 15.65 -15.10
CA VAL A 123 14.02 16.20 -14.07
C VAL A 123 13.56 16.34 -12.60
N ARG A 124 12.27 16.33 -12.27
CA ARG A 124 11.74 16.67 -10.95
C ARG A 124 11.13 15.50 -10.16
N ARG A 125 10.68 14.40 -10.79
CA ARG A 125 10.13 13.22 -10.06
C ARG A 125 10.37 11.91 -10.82
N LYS A 126 11.41 11.17 -10.43
CA LYS A 126 11.70 9.83 -10.97
C LYS A 126 11.13 8.78 -10.00
N ILE A 127 10.26 7.90 -10.48
CA ILE A 127 9.51 6.99 -9.59
C ILE A 127 9.55 5.56 -10.13
N VAL A 128 9.75 4.60 -9.22
CA VAL A 128 9.59 3.16 -9.45
C VAL A 128 8.56 2.64 -8.46
N VAL A 129 7.52 1.96 -8.97
CA VAL A 129 6.41 1.38 -8.19
C VAL A 129 6.50 -0.14 -8.21
N THR A 130 6.05 -0.75 -7.13
CA THR A 130 5.93 -2.21 -7.00
C THR A 130 4.46 -2.56 -6.85
N ILE A 131 4.00 -3.53 -7.63
CA ILE A 131 2.69 -4.17 -7.46
C ILE A 131 2.92 -5.58 -6.94
N LEU A 132 2.16 -5.99 -5.92
CA LEU A 132 2.08 -7.37 -5.46
C LEU A 132 0.63 -7.82 -5.53
N LEU A 133 0.35 -8.83 -6.34
CA LEU A 133 -0.99 -9.41 -6.47
C LEU A 133 -1.07 -10.72 -5.70
N VAL A 134 -2.04 -10.85 -4.80
CA VAL A 134 -2.41 -12.12 -4.18
C VAL A 134 -3.35 -12.85 -5.15
N ASN A 135 -2.89 -13.94 -5.76
CA ASN A 135 -3.61 -14.66 -6.80
C ASN A 135 -4.58 -15.71 -6.24
N SER A 136 -5.62 -15.26 -5.55
CA SER A 136 -6.51 -16.13 -4.76
C SER A 136 -7.23 -17.21 -5.57
N ASP A 137 -7.55 -16.93 -6.84
CA ASP A 137 -8.32 -17.84 -7.71
C ASP A 137 -7.49 -18.43 -8.87
N SER A 138 -6.16 -18.53 -8.69
CA SER A 138 -5.25 -19.21 -9.61
C SER A 138 -5.30 -18.70 -11.06
N ALA A 139 -5.32 -17.38 -11.25
CA ALA A 139 -5.16 -16.78 -12.57
C ALA A 139 -3.84 -17.25 -13.21
N THR A 140 -3.87 -17.60 -14.48
CA THR A 140 -2.64 -17.93 -15.21
C THR A 140 -1.85 -16.65 -15.53
N ALA A 141 -0.56 -16.78 -15.83
CA ALA A 141 0.21 -15.64 -16.31
C ALA A 141 -0.38 -15.00 -17.58
N SER A 142 -1.07 -15.79 -18.42
CA SER A 142 -1.76 -15.28 -19.62
C SER A 142 -3.02 -14.49 -19.28
N ASP A 143 -3.78 -14.94 -18.28
CA ASP A 143 -4.94 -14.22 -17.77
C ASP A 143 -4.53 -12.86 -17.23
N LEU A 144 -3.53 -12.83 -16.34
CA LEU A 144 -3.01 -11.60 -15.76
C LEU A 144 -2.40 -10.69 -16.83
N ASN A 145 -1.63 -11.22 -17.77
CA ASN A 145 -1.09 -10.43 -18.87
C ASN A 145 -2.18 -9.74 -19.70
N THR A 146 -3.36 -10.36 -19.87
CA THR A 146 -4.50 -9.74 -20.57
C THR A 146 -4.98 -8.48 -19.85
N GLU A 147 -5.04 -8.50 -18.52
CA GLU A 147 -5.43 -7.33 -17.72
C GLU A 147 -4.36 -6.22 -17.76
N PHE A 148 -3.08 -6.59 -17.66
CA PHE A 148 -1.96 -5.63 -17.74
C PHE A 148 -1.83 -4.97 -19.12
N THR A 149 -2.06 -5.73 -20.20
CA THR A 149 -2.05 -5.19 -21.57
C THR A 149 -3.29 -4.35 -21.84
N THR A 150 -4.46 -4.72 -21.30
CA THR A 150 -5.68 -3.89 -21.35
C THR A 150 -5.46 -2.54 -20.68
N ALA A 151 -4.77 -2.52 -19.54
CA ALA A 151 -4.38 -1.30 -18.83
C ALA A 151 -3.23 -0.52 -19.51
N ASN A 152 -2.61 -1.08 -20.56
CA ASN A 152 -1.47 -0.51 -21.28
C ASN A 152 -0.26 -0.17 -20.37
N ILE A 153 -0.03 -0.93 -19.30
CA ILE A 153 1.02 -0.62 -18.31
C ILE A 153 2.34 -1.40 -18.53
N THR A 154 2.32 -2.42 -19.39
CA THR A 154 3.42 -3.40 -19.57
C THR A 154 4.76 -2.78 -20.00
N ASP A 155 4.74 -1.64 -20.71
CA ASP A 155 5.98 -0.98 -21.16
C ASP A 155 6.87 -0.55 -19.99
N TYR A 156 6.26 -0.24 -18.83
CA TYR A 156 6.98 0.10 -17.61
C TYR A 156 7.54 -1.11 -16.86
N ALA A 157 7.13 -2.32 -17.21
CA ALA A 157 7.43 -3.49 -16.39
C ALA A 157 8.91 -3.91 -16.52
N TYR A 158 9.57 -4.02 -15.36
CA TYR A 158 10.89 -4.59 -15.22
C TYR A 158 10.84 -6.09 -15.49
N GLU A 159 11.79 -6.57 -16.27
CA GLU A 159 11.95 -7.98 -16.60
C GLU A 159 13.29 -8.48 -16.02
N PRO A 160 13.29 -9.54 -15.21
CA PRO A 160 14.52 -10.13 -14.73
C PRO A 160 15.24 -10.84 -15.88
N THR A 161 16.58 -10.80 -15.87
CA THR A 161 17.40 -11.51 -16.87
C THR A 161 17.23 -13.02 -16.80
N THR A 162 16.90 -13.54 -15.60
CA THR A 162 16.66 -14.95 -15.32
C THR A 162 15.37 -15.09 -14.54
N GLN A 163 14.44 -15.91 -15.05
CA GLN A 163 13.17 -16.23 -14.40
C GLN A 163 13.36 -17.17 -13.20
N GLY A 164 12.46 -17.07 -12.22
CA GLY A 164 12.35 -18.01 -11.11
C GLY A 164 13.50 -17.96 -10.10
N THR A 165 14.35 -16.94 -10.15
CA THR A 165 15.42 -16.75 -9.16
C THR A 165 15.72 -15.27 -8.99
N ALA A 166 15.87 -14.83 -7.74
CA ALA A 166 16.27 -13.48 -7.42
C ALA A 166 17.61 -13.10 -8.11
N PRO A 167 17.70 -11.94 -8.75
CA PRO A 167 18.95 -11.51 -9.40
C PRO A 167 20.02 -11.30 -8.34
N THR A 168 21.28 -11.65 -8.61
CA THR A 168 22.40 -11.42 -7.68
C THR A 168 22.58 -9.94 -7.31
N THR A 169 22.20 -9.04 -8.21
CA THR A 169 22.14 -7.60 -7.94
C THR A 169 20.94 -7.01 -8.67
N TRP A 170 20.08 -6.33 -7.92
CA TRP A 170 19.01 -5.53 -8.50
C TRP A 170 19.57 -4.26 -9.13
N PRO A 171 19.03 -3.78 -10.27
CA PRO A 171 19.41 -2.49 -10.84
C PRO A 171 19.23 -1.34 -9.84
N THR A 172 19.94 -0.23 -10.05
CA THR A 172 19.68 0.97 -9.28
C THR A 172 18.35 1.60 -9.66
N LEU A 173 17.72 2.39 -8.78
CA LEU A 173 16.53 3.14 -9.16
C LEU A 173 16.78 4.00 -10.40
N GLN A 174 17.95 4.65 -10.46
CA GLN A 174 18.29 5.49 -11.60
C GLN A 174 18.35 4.69 -12.91
N THR A 175 18.96 3.49 -12.90
CA THR A 175 18.98 2.58 -14.06
C THR A 175 17.58 2.17 -14.48
N MET A 176 16.75 1.70 -13.55
CA MET A 176 15.36 1.31 -13.84
C MET A 176 14.57 2.46 -14.48
N ILE A 177 14.77 3.67 -13.98
CA ILE A 177 14.09 4.85 -14.52
C ILE A 177 14.60 5.23 -15.90
N ASP A 178 15.93 5.24 -16.12
CA ASP A 178 16.52 5.59 -17.40
C ASP A 178 16.16 4.56 -18.49
N ASP A 179 16.00 3.30 -18.13
CA ASP A 179 15.53 2.22 -19.01
C ASP A 179 14.00 2.22 -19.22
N GLY A 180 13.28 3.13 -18.57
CA GLY A 180 11.82 3.18 -18.59
C GLY A 180 11.13 2.04 -17.84
N LYS A 181 11.87 1.18 -17.13
CA LYS A 181 11.37 0.02 -16.39
C LYS A 181 10.98 0.35 -14.95
N ARG A 182 9.91 1.14 -14.82
CA ARG A 182 9.44 1.80 -13.58
C ARG A 182 8.43 1.00 -12.77
N LEU A 183 8.09 -0.21 -13.19
CA LEU A 183 7.12 -1.07 -12.53
C LEU A 183 7.74 -2.43 -12.23
N VAL A 184 7.70 -2.86 -10.97
CA VAL A 184 8.06 -4.22 -10.56
C VAL A 184 6.78 -4.95 -10.19
N VAL A 185 6.57 -6.17 -10.69
CA VAL A 185 5.34 -6.93 -10.44
C VAL A 185 5.70 -8.27 -9.81
N PHE A 186 5.16 -8.50 -8.62
CA PHE A 186 5.14 -9.81 -7.97
C PHE A 186 3.72 -10.35 -7.94
N VAL A 187 3.59 -11.67 -8.06
CA VAL A 187 2.32 -12.37 -7.95
C VAL A 187 2.52 -13.54 -6.99
N ALA A 188 1.81 -13.51 -5.86
CA ALA A 188 1.75 -14.64 -4.94
C ALA A 188 1.09 -15.81 -5.67
N ASP A 189 1.63 -17.02 -5.54
CA ASP A 189 1.06 -18.23 -6.15
C ASP A 189 0.87 -18.14 -7.67
N LEU A 190 1.97 -17.87 -8.38
CA LEU A 190 2.06 -17.88 -9.84
C LEU A 190 3.18 -18.81 -10.32
N ASP A 191 2.86 -19.65 -11.32
CA ASP A 191 3.86 -20.42 -12.06
C ASP A 191 4.70 -19.52 -12.96
N THR A 192 6.01 -19.76 -12.98
CA THR A 192 6.93 -18.97 -13.84
C THR A 192 6.57 -19.10 -15.32
N SER A 193 6.57 -17.96 -16.03
CA SER A 193 6.26 -17.88 -17.46
C SER A 193 7.43 -17.28 -18.24
N THR A 194 7.84 -17.95 -19.31
CA THR A 194 8.84 -17.43 -20.25
C THR A 194 8.25 -16.45 -21.26
N SER A 195 6.92 -16.39 -21.39
CA SER A 195 6.23 -15.46 -22.31
C SER A 195 5.88 -14.13 -21.65
N TYR A 196 5.73 -14.11 -20.33
CA TYR A 196 5.32 -12.94 -19.55
C TYR A 196 6.28 -12.72 -18.37
N THR A 197 7.55 -12.50 -18.72
CA THR A 197 8.69 -12.48 -17.78
C THR A 197 8.59 -11.40 -16.70
N TYR A 198 7.86 -10.32 -16.93
CA TYR A 198 7.66 -9.28 -15.92
C TYR A 198 6.73 -9.71 -14.77
N LEU A 199 5.91 -10.74 -14.95
CA LEU A 199 5.06 -11.32 -13.91
C LEU A 199 5.89 -12.30 -13.08
N MET A 200 6.54 -11.79 -12.05
CA MET A 200 7.43 -12.59 -11.21
C MET A 200 6.67 -13.30 -10.09
N SER A 201 6.87 -14.61 -9.95
CA SER A 201 6.35 -15.37 -8.81
C SER A 201 6.95 -14.82 -7.51
N GLU A 202 6.12 -14.31 -6.60
CA GLU A 202 6.57 -13.68 -5.35
C GLU A 202 7.60 -14.55 -4.61
N TRP A 203 7.29 -15.84 -4.47
CA TRP A 203 8.08 -16.82 -3.71
C TRP A 203 9.47 -17.12 -4.28
N SER A 204 9.76 -16.68 -5.50
CA SER A 204 11.08 -16.76 -6.12
C SER A 204 11.98 -15.55 -5.83
N TYR A 205 11.39 -14.45 -5.35
CA TYR A 205 12.06 -13.14 -5.23
C TYR A 205 11.86 -12.48 -3.87
N VAL A 206 10.83 -12.85 -3.12
CA VAL A 206 10.39 -12.23 -1.87
C VAL A 206 10.14 -13.32 -0.84
N TRP A 207 10.46 -13.02 0.41
CA TRP A 207 10.01 -13.78 1.56
C TRP A 207 9.39 -12.83 2.57
N GLU A 208 8.53 -13.35 3.43
CA GLU A 208 7.81 -12.55 4.40
C GLU A 208 7.62 -13.26 5.75
N ASN A 209 7.37 -12.45 6.76
CA ASN A 209 6.91 -12.88 8.08
C ASN A 209 5.39 -13.09 8.10
N PRO A 210 4.82 -13.69 9.17
CA PRO A 210 3.38 -13.92 9.27
C PRO A 210 2.57 -12.64 9.08
N TYR A 211 1.47 -12.74 8.34
CA TYR A 211 0.54 -11.63 8.08
C TYR A 211 -0.64 -11.61 9.07
N ASP A 212 -1.02 -12.77 9.61
CA ASP A 212 -2.14 -12.93 10.54
C ASP A 212 -1.71 -12.64 11.99
N VAL A 213 -1.69 -11.35 12.35
CA VAL A 213 -1.34 -10.88 13.69
C VAL A 213 -2.56 -10.25 14.36
N THR A 214 -3.03 -10.84 15.45
CA THR A 214 -4.18 -10.32 16.24
C THR A 214 -3.78 -9.68 17.58
N SER A 215 -2.49 -9.74 17.94
CA SER A 215 -1.93 -9.07 19.12
C SER A 215 -0.70 -8.25 18.75
N ALA A 216 -0.67 -6.98 19.17
CA ALA A 216 0.44 -6.08 18.89
C ALA A 216 1.80 -6.54 19.50
N SER A 217 1.79 -7.48 20.44
CA SER A 217 3.02 -8.10 20.97
C SER A 217 3.58 -9.22 20.10
N ASN A 218 2.83 -9.67 19.08
CA ASN A 218 3.13 -10.90 18.34
C ASN A 218 3.74 -10.64 16.97
N PHE A 219 4.04 -9.39 16.61
CA PHE A 219 4.85 -9.11 15.43
C PHE A 219 6.22 -9.79 15.57
N THR A 220 6.50 -10.69 14.63
CA THR A 220 7.74 -11.48 14.58
C THR A 220 8.49 -11.19 13.29
N CYS A 221 9.78 -11.52 13.30
CA CYS A 221 10.68 -11.42 12.15
C CYS A 221 11.04 -12.79 11.58
N GLU A 222 10.39 -13.85 12.05
CA GLU A 222 10.54 -15.22 11.54
C GLU A 222 9.99 -15.31 10.11
N VAL A 223 10.67 -16.09 9.27
CA VAL A 223 10.20 -16.36 7.90
C VAL A 223 8.98 -17.26 8.01
N ASP A 224 7.87 -16.87 7.40
CA ASP A 224 6.69 -17.73 7.27
C ASP A 224 6.50 -18.23 5.84
N ARG A 225 6.57 -17.31 4.87
CA ARG A 225 6.41 -17.64 3.45
C ARG A 225 7.63 -17.17 2.62
N PRO A 226 8.02 -17.95 1.58
CA PRO A 226 7.48 -19.25 1.23
C PRO A 226 7.97 -20.34 2.20
N SER A 227 7.21 -21.45 2.29
CA SER A 227 7.45 -22.55 3.23
C SER A 227 8.85 -23.18 3.11
N THR A 228 9.47 -23.09 1.94
CA THR A 228 10.85 -23.53 1.68
C THR A 228 11.88 -22.86 2.59
N TYR A 229 11.63 -21.62 3.04
CA TYR A 229 12.54 -20.86 3.90
C TYR A 229 11.99 -20.65 5.31
N LYS A 230 10.87 -21.31 5.68
CA LYS A 230 10.22 -21.14 6.97
C LYS A 230 11.21 -21.27 8.13
N ASP A 231 11.15 -20.31 9.05
CA ASP A 231 12.02 -20.19 10.21
C ASP A 231 13.54 -20.08 9.90
N ASN A 232 13.92 -19.78 8.64
CA ASN A 232 15.31 -19.79 8.18
C ASN A 232 15.66 -18.58 7.30
N SER A 233 15.74 -17.40 7.94
CA SER A 233 16.08 -16.14 7.26
C SER A 233 17.47 -16.17 6.63
N ALA A 234 18.44 -16.89 7.20
CA ALA A 234 19.78 -17.03 6.65
C ALA A 234 19.77 -17.68 5.25
N SER A 235 18.92 -18.69 5.03
CA SER A 235 18.79 -19.36 3.73
C SER A 235 18.06 -18.48 2.71
N ALA A 236 17.00 -17.77 3.12
CA ALA A 236 16.31 -16.80 2.26
C ALA A 236 17.26 -15.67 1.81
N LEU A 237 18.08 -15.15 2.73
CA LEU A 237 19.11 -14.16 2.43
C LEU A 237 20.19 -14.69 1.49
N SER A 238 20.62 -15.94 1.69
CA SER A 238 21.63 -16.59 0.82
C SER A 238 21.11 -16.81 -0.61
N ALA A 239 19.81 -16.99 -0.77
CA ALA A 239 19.13 -17.03 -2.07
C ALA A 239 18.78 -15.64 -2.63
N ASN A 240 19.18 -14.56 -1.93
CA ASN A 240 19.01 -13.16 -2.31
C ASN A 240 17.55 -12.67 -2.40
N LEU A 241 16.63 -13.31 -1.67
CA LEU A 241 15.23 -12.89 -1.62
C LEU A 241 15.11 -11.53 -0.89
N LEU A 242 14.17 -10.72 -1.36
CA LEU A 242 13.79 -9.44 -0.77
C LEU A 242 12.92 -9.68 0.47
N PRO A 243 13.29 -9.20 1.67
CA PRO A 243 12.42 -9.34 2.84
C PRO A 243 11.23 -8.37 2.76
N LEU A 244 10.02 -8.89 2.90
CA LEU A 244 8.78 -8.16 3.12
C LEU A 244 8.38 -8.31 4.59
N MET A 245 8.11 -7.19 5.25
CA MET A 245 7.61 -7.17 6.63
C MET A 245 6.13 -6.81 6.62
N ASN A 246 5.28 -7.82 6.81
CA ASN A 246 3.88 -7.65 7.17
C ASN A 246 3.80 -7.01 8.55
N HIS A 247 3.19 -5.83 8.63
CA HIS A 247 3.02 -5.06 9.85
C HIS A 247 1.66 -4.38 9.90
N PHE A 248 0.61 -5.20 9.87
CA PHE A 248 -0.76 -4.79 10.11
C PHE A 248 -1.38 -5.68 11.18
N LEU A 249 -2.36 -5.14 11.91
CA LEU A 249 -2.94 -5.79 13.08
C LEU A 249 -4.42 -6.06 12.81
N TYR A 250 -4.84 -7.31 12.92
CA TYR A 250 -6.23 -7.69 12.86
C TYR A 250 -6.93 -7.45 14.21
N SER A 251 -8.21 -7.09 14.13
CA SER A 251 -9.14 -7.10 15.23
C SER A 251 -9.93 -8.40 15.18
N ASN A 252 -9.89 -9.16 16.27
CA ASN A 252 -10.67 -10.36 16.48
C ASN A 252 -11.87 -10.11 17.43
N THR A 253 -12.28 -8.85 17.61
CA THR A 253 -13.42 -8.51 18.48
C THR A 253 -14.74 -9.06 17.94
N LEU A 254 -14.77 -9.47 16.67
CA LEU A 254 -15.85 -10.23 16.04
C LEU A 254 -15.52 -11.73 15.88
N ALA A 255 -14.56 -12.28 16.65
CA ALA A 255 -14.16 -13.69 16.58
C ALA A 255 -15.32 -14.67 16.82
N LEU A 256 -16.37 -14.27 17.54
CA LEU A 256 -17.59 -15.07 17.69
C LEU A 256 -18.34 -15.28 16.36
N LEU A 257 -18.03 -14.50 15.34
CA LEU A 257 -18.53 -14.60 13.97
C LEU A 257 -17.47 -15.13 12.99
N ASP A 258 -16.28 -15.46 13.47
CA ASP A 258 -15.13 -15.89 12.64
C ASP A 258 -14.72 -14.83 11.59
N VAL A 259 -14.85 -13.55 11.96
CA VAL A 259 -14.50 -12.41 11.11
C VAL A 259 -13.36 -11.63 11.74
N GLU A 260 -12.23 -11.59 11.03
CA GLU A 260 -11.13 -10.69 11.30
C GLU A 260 -11.15 -9.51 10.33
N TYR A 261 -10.72 -8.34 10.82
CA TYR A 261 -10.71 -7.12 10.02
C TYR A 261 -9.60 -6.17 10.49
N PRO A 262 -9.12 -5.23 9.66
CA PRO A 262 -8.08 -4.28 10.04
C PRO A 262 -8.39 -3.52 11.34
N ASN A 263 -7.45 -3.54 12.30
CA ASN A 263 -7.59 -2.83 13.57
C ASN A 263 -7.25 -1.34 13.43
N SER A 264 -8.16 -0.62 12.76
CA SER A 264 -8.06 0.83 12.53
C SER A 264 -7.98 1.67 13.82
N SER A 265 -8.42 1.13 14.97
CA SER A 265 -8.38 1.83 16.26
C SER A 265 -6.97 1.94 16.85
N TYR A 266 -6.11 0.96 16.57
CA TYR A 266 -4.75 0.89 17.11
C TYR A 266 -3.67 1.26 16.08
N VAL A 267 -4.06 1.54 14.84
CA VAL A 267 -3.13 1.79 13.73
C VAL A 267 -2.21 3.00 13.92
N SER A 268 -2.65 4.02 14.67
CA SER A 268 -1.76 5.15 15.01
C SER A 268 -0.56 4.72 15.86
N THR A 269 -0.67 3.60 16.58
CA THR A 269 0.41 3.01 17.38
C THR A 269 1.19 1.98 16.57
N THR A 270 0.54 1.05 15.87
CA THR A 270 1.25 0.04 15.08
C THR A 270 2.11 0.67 14.00
N ASN A 271 1.64 1.72 13.35
CA ASN A 271 2.38 2.37 12.28
C ASN A 271 3.44 3.36 12.80
N ALA A 272 3.39 3.74 14.09
CA ALA A 272 4.28 4.72 14.70
C ALA A 272 5.76 4.37 14.55
N ALA A 273 6.60 5.36 14.23
CA ALA A 273 8.05 5.20 14.26
C ALA A 273 8.61 4.93 15.67
N SER A 274 7.84 5.24 16.73
CA SER A 274 8.19 4.90 18.11
C SER A 274 6.96 4.96 19.02
N GLY A 275 7.05 4.32 20.19
CA GLY A 275 6.06 4.43 21.25
C GLY A 275 4.91 3.43 21.12
N GLY A 276 4.55 2.80 22.25
CA GLY A 276 3.51 1.78 22.32
C GLY A 276 3.96 0.38 21.85
N THR A 277 3.23 -0.63 22.28
CA THR A 277 3.49 -2.04 21.92
C THR A 277 3.19 -2.26 20.44
N GLY A 278 4.11 -2.92 19.73
CA GLY A 278 3.96 -3.25 18.31
C GLY A 278 4.20 -2.09 17.34
N ASN A 279 4.86 -1.02 17.76
CA ASN A 279 5.16 0.11 16.87
C ASN A 279 6.16 -0.28 15.75
N LEU A 280 5.97 0.33 14.59
CA LEU A 280 6.66 0.01 13.34
C LEU A 280 8.17 0.20 13.44
N GLY A 281 8.64 1.29 14.03
CA GLY A 281 10.07 1.57 14.12
C GLY A 281 10.82 0.55 14.97
N THR A 282 10.20 0.08 16.08
CA THR A 282 10.76 -0.98 16.92
C THR A 282 10.76 -2.32 16.18
N ALA A 283 9.64 -2.68 15.52
CA ALA A 283 9.54 -3.91 14.74
C ALA A 283 10.58 -3.94 13.61
N ALA A 284 10.67 -2.87 12.82
CA ALA A 284 11.62 -2.73 11.73
C ALA A 284 13.08 -2.83 12.19
N THR A 285 13.44 -2.18 13.31
CA THR A 285 14.79 -2.27 13.88
C THR A 285 15.09 -3.69 14.39
N THR A 286 14.10 -4.32 15.01
CA THR A 286 14.20 -5.71 15.50
C THR A 286 14.42 -6.67 14.34
N CYS A 287 13.65 -6.55 13.26
CA CYS A 287 13.78 -7.40 12.08
C CYS A 287 15.10 -7.15 11.35
N LYS A 288 15.53 -5.89 11.21
CA LYS A 288 16.87 -5.58 10.68
C LYS A 288 17.98 -6.30 11.46
N LYS A 289 17.88 -6.34 12.80
CA LYS A 289 18.83 -7.08 13.64
C LYS A 289 18.71 -8.59 13.46
N ALA A 290 17.49 -9.13 13.44
CA ALA A 290 17.22 -10.56 13.25
C ALA A 290 17.71 -11.07 11.89
N TRP A 291 17.73 -10.21 10.86
CA TRP A 291 18.16 -10.54 9.50
C TRP A 291 19.60 -10.12 9.23
N SER A 292 20.47 -10.21 10.25
CA SER A 292 21.91 -9.96 10.14
C SER A 292 22.27 -8.57 9.57
N GLY A 293 21.48 -7.55 9.90
CA GLY A 293 21.66 -6.18 9.43
C GLY A 293 20.91 -5.87 8.12
N ARG A 294 20.31 -6.86 7.46
CA ARG A 294 19.44 -6.66 6.30
C ARG A 294 18.13 -6.01 6.73
N GLN A 295 17.88 -4.79 6.28
CA GLN A 295 16.58 -4.15 6.52
C GLN A 295 15.48 -4.73 5.62
N PRO A 296 14.20 -4.59 5.99
CA PRO A 296 13.10 -4.91 5.10
C PRO A 296 13.23 -4.16 3.77
N THR A 297 13.05 -4.85 2.66
CA THR A 297 12.84 -4.20 1.35
C THR A 297 11.44 -3.59 1.31
N TYR A 298 10.45 -4.30 1.86
CA TYR A 298 9.08 -3.81 1.94
C TYR A 298 8.60 -3.80 3.39
N ILE A 299 7.83 -2.77 3.74
CA ILE A 299 7.10 -2.70 5.00
C ILE A 299 5.65 -2.45 4.65
N LEU A 300 4.79 -3.43 4.90
CA LEU A 300 3.39 -3.43 4.48
C LEU A 300 2.48 -3.09 5.66
N VAL A 301 1.65 -2.05 5.54
CA VAL A 301 0.77 -1.57 6.61
C VAL A 301 -0.66 -1.29 6.13
N ASP A 302 -1.63 -1.45 7.03
CA ASP A 302 -2.97 -0.87 6.88
C ASP A 302 -2.95 0.62 7.22
N PHE A 303 -3.83 1.38 6.59
CA PHE A 303 -4.07 2.82 6.78
C PHE A 303 -2.76 3.63 6.82
N PHE A 304 -2.01 3.60 5.71
CA PHE A 304 -0.65 4.15 5.61
C PHE A 304 -0.50 5.61 6.12
N ASN A 305 -1.58 6.40 6.05
CA ASN A 305 -1.62 7.79 6.47
C ASN A 305 -1.59 7.98 8.00
N ARG A 306 -1.70 6.89 8.77
CA ARG A 306 -1.73 6.89 10.23
C ARG A 306 -0.35 6.50 10.79
N GLY A 307 0.07 7.19 11.85
CA GLY A 307 1.24 6.82 12.67
C GLY A 307 2.61 7.17 12.08
N PRO A 308 2.81 8.31 11.42
CA PRO A 308 3.34 8.27 10.04
C PRO A 308 4.32 7.10 9.78
N ALA A 309 3.84 6.03 9.16
CA ALA A 309 4.65 4.85 8.82
C ALA A 309 5.89 5.21 7.97
N ILE A 310 5.74 6.26 7.14
CA ILE A 310 6.79 6.77 6.26
C ILE A 310 8.04 7.22 7.02
N ASP A 311 7.93 7.67 8.28
CA ASP A 311 9.07 8.11 9.08
C ASP A 311 10.01 6.92 9.37
N THR A 312 9.46 5.73 9.64
CA THR A 312 10.24 4.50 9.81
C THR A 312 11.02 4.16 8.54
N VAL A 313 10.37 4.28 7.38
CA VAL A 313 10.96 3.99 6.07
C VAL A 313 12.07 5.00 5.73
N ASP A 314 11.84 6.28 6.00
CA ASP A 314 12.84 7.34 5.81
C ASP A 314 14.07 7.12 6.70
N ASN A 315 13.85 6.76 7.96
CA ASN A 315 14.94 6.43 8.89
C ASN A 315 15.77 5.23 8.40
N LEU A 316 15.14 4.15 7.93
CA LEU A 316 15.85 2.99 7.39
C LEU A 316 16.64 3.32 6.12
N ASN A 317 16.15 4.28 5.33
CA ASN A 317 16.79 4.70 4.09
C ASN A 317 17.80 5.85 4.27
N ASN A 318 17.91 6.42 5.46
CA ASN A 318 18.62 7.67 5.74
C ASN A 318 18.12 8.87 4.91
N VAL A 319 16.81 8.95 4.65
CA VAL A 319 16.19 10.07 3.95
C VAL A 319 15.78 11.12 4.99
N THR A 320 16.31 12.34 4.87
CA THR A 320 16.01 13.45 5.80
C THR A 320 15.28 14.62 5.15
N ASN A 321 15.32 14.71 3.82
CA ASN A 321 14.74 15.81 3.05
C ASN A 321 13.95 15.25 1.86
N ALA A 322 12.91 14.47 2.16
CA ALA A 322 12.04 13.94 1.12
C ALA A 322 11.36 15.08 0.32
N VAL A 323 11.28 14.94 -0.99
CA VAL A 323 10.70 15.93 -1.90
C VAL A 323 9.51 15.38 -2.66
N GLY A 324 8.51 16.22 -2.89
CA GLY A 324 7.42 15.93 -3.81
C GLY A 324 6.40 14.89 -3.35
N ARG A 325 6.33 14.57 -2.05
CA ARG A 325 5.22 13.81 -1.46
C ARG A 325 4.01 14.72 -1.26
N THR A 326 2.83 14.24 -1.60
CA THR A 326 1.56 14.88 -1.26
C THR A 326 1.27 14.67 0.22
N SER A 327 0.95 15.75 0.93
CA SER A 327 0.47 15.65 2.32
C SER A 327 -0.97 15.17 2.33
N VAL A 328 -1.24 14.11 3.09
CA VAL A 328 -2.58 13.58 3.34
C VAL A 328 -2.95 13.77 4.81
N SER A 329 -4.24 13.86 5.13
CA SER A 329 -4.69 13.96 6.52
C SER A 329 -4.35 12.69 7.29
N THR A 330 -3.84 12.85 8.51
CA THR A 330 -3.59 11.76 9.47
C THR A 330 -4.85 11.36 10.24
N SER A 331 -5.98 12.03 10.00
CA SER A 331 -7.26 11.57 10.51
C SER A 331 -7.76 10.37 9.72
N ALA A 332 -8.57 9.52 10.36
CA ALA A 332 -9.51 8.71 9.60
C ALA A 332 -10.51 9.70 8.99
N SER A 333 -10.51 9.93 7.67
CA SER A 333 -11.38 10.95 7.08
C SER A 333 -12.09 10.41 5.85
N SER A 334 -13.42 10.42 5.89
CA SER A 334 -14.22 11.16 4.92
C SER A 334 -15.43 11.81 5.62
N THR A 335 -15.59 13.11 5.38
CA THR A 335 -16.81 13.94 5.48
C THR A 335 -17.92 13.54 6.48
N SER A 336 -18.09 14.38 7.51
CA SER A 336 -19.36 14.73 8.17
C SER A 336 -20.56 13.79 7.96
N ASP A 337 -20.64 12.69 8.72
CA ASP A 337 -21.86 11.98 9.18
C ASP A 337 -21.59 10.56 9.73
N ALA A 338 -20.32 10.20 9.93
CA ALA A 338 -19.87 8.92 10.49
C ALA A 338 -20.42 8.55 11.89
N SER A 339 -21.14 9.44 12.58
CA SER A 339 -21.75 9.11 13.88
C SER A 339 -23.07 8.36 13.77
N SER A 340 -23.73 8.33 12.60
CA SER A 340 -25.02 7.62 12.47
C SER A 340 -24.83 6.18 12.00
N THR A 341 -24.05 5.96 10.94
CA THR A 341 -23.82 4.63 10.33
C THR A 341 -22.94 3.72 11.17
N SER A 342 -21.87 4.25 11.80
CA SER A 342 -21.03 3.48 12.72
C SER A 342 -21.80 2.99 13.95
N ASN A 343 -22.71 3.81 14.48
CA ASN A 343 -23.56 3.43 15.61
C ASN A 343 -24.65 2.42 15.23
N VAL A 344 -25.22 2.54 14.03
CA VAL A 344 -26.22 1.59 13.50
C VAL A 344 -25.57 0.22 13.25
N PHE A 345 -24.36 0.19 12.67
CA PHE A 345 -23.63 -1.05 12.42
C PHE A 345 -23.13 -1.69 13.73
N LYS A 346 -22.64 -0.89 14.67
CA LYS A 346 -22.30 -1.36 16.02
C LYS A 346 -23.51 -1.94 16.74
N ALA A 347 -24.68 -1.29 16.63
CA ALA A 347 -25.91 -1.80 17.21
C ALA A 347 -26.37 -3.10 16.53
N LEU A 348 -26.22 -3.24 15.22
CA LEU A 348 -26.45 -4.49 14.46
C LEU A 348 -25.54 -5.62 14.95
N ILE A 349 -24.25 -5.33 15.15
CA ILE A 349 -23.26 -6.28 15.66
C ILE A 349 -23.62 -6.72 17.08
N GLU A 350 -23.90 -5.78 17.97
CA GLU A 350 -24.29 -6.08 19.36
C GLU A 350 -25.59 -6.88 19.42
N LEU A 351 -26.51 -6.62 18.50
CA LEU A 351 -27.76 -7.34 18.37
C LEU A 351 -27.55 -8.78 17.86
N ALA A 352 -26.69 -8.96 16.86
CA ALA A 352 -26.32 -10.27 16.34
C ALA A 352 -25.58 -11.10 17.39
N ALA A 353 -24.68 -10.49 18.16
CA ALA A 353 -23.99 -11.14 19.28
C ALA A 353 -24.97 -11.56 20.39
N SER A 354 -25.97 -10.71 20.69
CA SER A 354 -27.01 -11.01 21.68
C SER A 354 -27.93 -12.15 21.24
N ALA A 355 -28.30 -12.21 19.96
CA ALA A 355 -29.08 -13.32 19.42
C ALA A 355 -28.30 -14.65 19.46
N LYS A 356 -27.00 -14.61 19.16
CA LYS A 356 -26.14 -15.80 19.14
C LYS A 356 -25.80 -16.32 20.54
N SER A 357 -25.82 -15.47 21.58
CA SER A 357 -25.67 -15.87 22.98
C SER A 357 -26.93 -16.51 23.59
N GLY A 358 -27.97 -16.74 22.79
CA GLY A 358 -29.22 -17.36 23.22
C GLY A 358 -30.23 -16.38 23.82
N THR A 359 -29.97 -15.07 23.75
CA THR A 359 -30.92 -14.04 24.20
C THR A 359 -32.02 -13.89 23.15
N SER A 360 -33.29 -13.93 23.55
CA SER A 360 -34.41 -13.70 22.64
C SER A 360 -34.43 -12.24 22.20
N VAL A 361 -34.01 -11.98 20.96
CA VAL A 361 -34.02 -10.64 20.37
C VAL A 361 -35.34 -10.41 19.62
N SER A 362 -36.02 -9.30 19.89
CA SER A 362 -37.29 -8.98 19.23
C SER A 362 -37.07 -8.61 17.75
N MET A 363 -38.03 -8.95 16.89
CA MET A 363 -38.02 -8.57 15.46
C MET A 363 -37.94 -7.05 15.27
N GLY A 364 -38.51 -6.27 16.20
CA GLY A 364 -38.43 -4.81 16.19
C GLY A 364 -37.01 -4.28 16.34
N ASN A 365 -36.16 -4.96 17.12
CA ASN A 365 -34.76 -4.54 17.28
C ASN A 365 -33.95 -4.79 16.00
N TRP A 366 -34.21 -5.90 15.29
CA TRP A 366 -33.56 -6.21 14.01
C TRP A 366 -33.90 -5.18 12.94
N ILE A 367 -35.16 -4.74 12.89
CA ILE A 367 -35.63 -3.70 11.96
C ILE A 367 -35.01 -2.34 12.31
N TRP A 368 -34.85 -2.03 13.60
CA TRP A 368 -34.28 -0.76 14.05
C TRP A 368 -32.77 -0.67 13.75
N THR A 369 -32.01 -1.74 13.97
CA THR A 369 -30.56 -1.72 13.71
C THR A 369 -30.22 -2.02 12.25
N GLY A 370 -31.03 -2.81 11.53
CA GLY A 370 -30.76 -3.27 10.16
C GLY A 370 -31.35 -2.44 9.01
N GLY A 371 -32.19 -1.46 9.31
CA GLY A 371 -33.02 -0.78 8.31
C GLY A 371 -32.34 0.39 7.58
N ASN A 372 -32.45 0.40 6.25
CA ASN A 372 -32.30 1.59 5.41
C ASN A 372 -33.52 2.51 5.62
N TRP A 373 -33.31 3.65 6.28
CA TRP A 373 -34.38 4.62 6.62
C TRP A 373 -34.87 5.48 5.45
N GLY A 374 -34.33 5.28 4.23
CA GLY A 374 -34.85 5.91 3.02
C GLY A 374 -36.31 5.54 2.72
N ASN A 375 -36.79 4.39 3.22
CA ASN A 375 -38.16 3.92 2.99
C ASN A 375 -39.20 4.41 4.01
N LEU A 376 -38.83 5.13 5.08
CA LEU A 376 -39.81 5.62 6.07
C LEU A 376 -40.36 7.02 5.75
N LEU A 377 -39.76 7.75 4.81
CA LEU A 377 -40.19 9.11 4.41
C LEU A 377 -40.69 9.25 2.97
N GLY A 378 -40.92 8.13 2.27
CA GLY A 378 -41.77 8.08 1.08
C GLY A 378 -41.11 8.44 -0.26
N GLY A 379 -40.98 7.41 -1.11
CA GLY A 379 -40.80 7.50 -2.57
C GLY A 379 -39.36 7.27 -3.02
N GLY A 380 -38.99 6.23 -3.77
CA GLY A 380 -39.71 5.12 -4.36
C GLY A 380 -38.99 4.69 -5.64
N ILE A 381 -38.48 3.46 -5.72
CA ILE A 381 -38.34 2.69 -6.96
C ILE A 381 -38.49 1.21 -6.59
N SER A 382 -39.49 0.54 -7.18
CA SER A 382 -39.71 -0.90 -7.06
C SER A 382 -38.88 -1.64 -8.10
N PHE A 383 -38.21 -2.73 -7.72
CA PHE A 383 -37.72 -3.70 -8.70
C PHE A 383 -38.86 -4.64 -9.10
N ASN A 384 -39.33 -4.46 -10.34
CA ASN A 384 -39.31 -5.54 -11.32
C ASN A 384 -38.10 -5.30 -12.21
#